data_AF-A0A4P6Q1F7-F1
#
_entry.id   AF-A0A4P6Q1F7-F1
#
_cell.length_a   1.000
_cell.length_b   1.000
_cell.length_c   1.000
_cell.angle_alpha   90.00
_cell.angle_beta   90.00
_cell.angle_gamma   90.00
#
_symmetry.space_group_name_H-M   'P 1'
#
loop_
_entity.id
_entity.type
_entity.pdbx_description
1 polymer ?
#
loop_
_entity_poly.entity_id
_entity_poly.type
_entity_poly.pdbx_seq_one_letter_code
_entity_poly.pdbx_strand_id
1 'polypeptide(L)'
;MTEHTAPGPQPPANARLALEVPRWALDFYVRHLALVVGISLIPAAARFAVALWGEGLSAPAHIALEVIAEGTRLLLVVLLIRLAILRDERVRSWSHLRAGRRIKAFLARRWPSLLIQVVLLLGFTVVFDVIPERIVPLWLPASAEDTYWAVLLAAKNVTVIAFTIIWMVGAVRQMLVEGGRLLEWEGRQPAAPR
;
A
#
# COMPACT_ATOMS: atom_id res chain seq x y z
N MET A 1 -47.99 18.94 7.06
CA MET A 1 -46.71 19.57 7.44
C MET A 1 -45.71 18.44 7.67
N THR A 2 -45.06 17.98 6.61
CA THR A 2 -44.14 16.84 6.65
C THR A 2 -42.73 17.38 6.75
N GLU A 3 -42.09 17.22 7.91
CA GLU A 3 -40.70 17.56 8.13
C GLU A 3 -39.81 16.75 7.17
N HIS A 4 -39.19 17.44 6.22
CA HIS A 4 -38.03 16.93 5.52
C HIS A 4 -36.87 16.86 6.51
N THR A 5 -36.66 15.71 7.14
CA THR A 5 -35.38 15.37 7.78
C THR A 5 -34.29 15.47 6.73
N ALA A 6 -33.49 16.54 6.80
CA ALA A 6 -32.32 16.73 5.96
C ALA A 6 -31.36 15.55 6.16
N PRO A 7 -30.84 14.94 5.08
CA PRO A 7 -29.85 13.88 5.22
C PRO A 7 -28.62 14.45 5.94
N GLY A 8 -28.25 13.80 7.07
CA GLY A 8 -27.04 14.14 7.81
C GLY A 8 -25.80 14.15 6.91
N PRO A 9 -24.71 14.84 7.31
CA PRO A 9 -23.54 15.06 6.48
C PRO A 9 -22.96 13.72 6.01
N GLN A 10 -23.25 13.35 4.76
CA GLN A 10 -22.60 12.21 4.14
C GLN A 10 -21.13 12.58 3.96
N PRO A 11 -20.16 11.79 4.45
CA PRO A 11 -18.76 12.06 4.19
C PRO A 11 -18.59 12.16 2.67
N PRO A 12 -17.87 13.20 2.19
CA PRO A 12 -17.77 13.47 0.76
C PRO A 12 -17.29 12.19 0.07
N ALA A 13 -17.87 11.84 -1.08
CA ALA A 13 -17.61 10.56 -1.76
C ALA A 13 -16.11 10.19 -1.88
N ASN A 14 -15.23 11.20 -1.91
CA ASN A 14 -13.78 11.05 -1.92
C ASN A 14 -13.20 10.45 -0.62
N ALA A 15 -13.76 10.74 0.56
CA ALA A 15 -13.31 10.17 1.82
C ALA A 15 -13.65 8.67 1.93
N ARG A 16 -14.85 8.27 1.46
CA ARG A 16 -15.23 6.86 1.37
C ARG A 16 -14.29 6.11 0.43
N LEU A 17 -14.07 6.64 -0.78
CA LEU A 17 -13.11 6.10 -1.74
C LEU A 17 -11.69 6.01 -1.16
N ALA A 18 -11.24 7.03 -0.42
CA ALA A 18 -9.90 7.01 0.16
C ALA A 18 -9.73 5.90 1.21
N LEU A 19 -10.77 5.60 2.00
CA LEU A 19 -10.75 4.55 3.01
C LEU A 19 -10.94 3.13 2.44
N GLU A 20 -11.47 3.00 1.22
CA GLU A 20 -11.59 1.69 0.57
C GLU A 20 -10.23 1.04 0.31
N VAL A 21 -9.21 1.83 -0.05
CA VAL A 21 -7.87 1.31 -0.35
C VAL A 21 -7.19 0.66 0.86
N PRO A 22 -7.05 1.32 2.03
CA PRO A 22 -6.45 0.68 3.19
C PRO A 22 -7.24 -0.52 3.70
N ARG A 23 -8.57 -0.47 3.64
CA ARG A 23 -9.42 -1.61 4.01
C ARG A 23 -9.19 -2.80 3.09
N TRP A 24 -9.22 -2.55 1.78
CA TRP A 24 -8.91 -3.58 0.80
C TRP A 24 -7.49 -4.12 0.97
N ALA A 25 -6.51 -3.26 1.25
CA ALA A 25 -5.12 -3.67 1.46
C ALA A 25 -4.99 -4.57 2.69
N LEU A 26 -5.70 -4.27 3.78
CA LEU A 26 -5.74 -5.10 4.97
C LEU A 26 -6.39 -6.46 4.69
N ASP A 27 -7.56 -6.45 4.05
CA ASP A 27 -8.24 -7.69 3.64
C ASP A 27 -7.37 -8.53 2.70
N PHE A 28 -6.61 -7.87 1.82
CA PHE A 28 -5.69 -8.55 0.90
C PHE A 28 -4.49 -9.14 1.64
N TYR A 29 -3.88 -8.38 2.56
CA TYR A 29 -2.76 -8.81 3.40
C TYR A 29 -3.14 -10.05 4.21
N VAL A 30 -4.28 -10.02 4.91
CA VAL A 30 -4.76 -11.14 5.73
C VAL A 30 -5.06 -12.37 4.87
N ARG A 31 -5.69 -12.20 3.70
CA ARG A 31 -5.98 -13.31 2.78
C ARG A 31 -4.74 -13.96 2.17
N HIS A 32 -3.66 -13.21 2.02
CA HIS A 32 -2.41 -13.69 1.42
C HIS A 32 -1.26 -13.72 2.42
N LEU A 33 -1.57 -13.85 3.72
CA LEU A 33 -0.60 -13.72 4.81
C LEU A 33 0.62 -14.61 4.60
N ALA A 34 0.41 -15.89 4.28
CA ALA A 34 1.50 -16.84 4.07
C ALA A 34 2.47 -16.41 2.95
N LEU A 35 1.94 -15.87 1.84
CA LEU A 35 2.76 -15.38 0.74
C LEU A 35 3.49 -14.10 1.13
N VAL A 36 2.77 -13.13 1.70
CA VAL A 36 3.34 -11.82 2.02
C VAL A 36 4.39 -11.95 3.12
N VAL A 37 4.07 -12.63 4.21
CA VAL A 37 4.99 -12.88 5.31
C VAL A 37 6.16 -13.75 4.84
N GLY A 38 5.89 -14.84 4.12
CA GLY A 38 6.93 -15.75 3.64
C GLY A 38 7.99 -15.04 2.79
N ILE A 39 7.55 -14.18 1.87
CA ILE A 39 8.46 -13.41 1.02
C ILE A 39 9.15 -12.31 1.82
N SER A 40 8.42 -11.57 2.67
CA SER A 40 9.00 -10.48 3.46
C SER A 40 9.91 -10.94 4.60
N LEU A 41 9.91 -12.22 4.97
CA LEU A 41 10.88 -12.78 5.91
C LEU A 41 12.31 -12.78 5.36
N ILE A 42 12.49 -12.87 4.04
CA ILE A 42 13.84 -12.84 3.43
C ILE A 42 14.55 -11.50 3.68
N PRO A 43 13.99 -10.32 3.32
CA PRO A 43 14.63 -9.06 3.63
C PRO A 43 14.71 -8.80 5.14
N ALA A 44 13.77 -9.31 5.94
CA ALA A 44 13.86 -9.22 7.40
C ALA A 44 15.08 -9.99 7.94
N ALA A 45 15.29 -11.23 7.47
CA ALA A 45 16.44 -12.05 7.83
C ALA A 45 17.76 -11.42 7.35
N ALA A 46 17.80 -10.87 6.13
CA ALA A 46 18.96 -10.15 5.62
C ALA A 46 19.32 -8.94 6.49
N ARG A 47 18.32 -8.15 6.90
CA ARG A 47 18.51 -7.00 7.79
C ARG A 47 18.94 -7.41 9.19
N PHE A 48 18.34 -8.47 9.73
CA PHE A 48 18.73 -9.04 11.01
C PHE A 48 20.19 -9.55 10.98
N ALA A 49 20.60 -10.19 9.89
CA ALA A 49 21.97 -10.65 9.71
C ALA A 49 22.98 -9.49 9.64
N VAL A 50 22.65 -8.42 8.91
CA VAL A 50 23.48 -7.19 8.87
C VAL A 50 23.55 -6.55 10.26
N ALA A 51 22.46 -6.54 11.03
CA ALA A 51 22.45 -5.97 12.38
C ALA A 51 23.32 -6.76 13.36
N LEU A 52 23.33 -8.10 13.28
CA LEU A 52 24.11 -8.94 14.19
C LEU A 52 25.58 -9.10 13.79
N TRP A 53 25.88 -9.17 12.49
CA TRP A 53 27.22 -9.51 12.00
C TRP A 53 27.85 -8.43 11.12
N GLY A 54 27.27 -7.23 11.08
CA GLY A 54 27.64 -6.16 10.15
C GLY A 54 29.14 -5.83 10.13
N GLU A 55 29.79 -5.78 11.29
CA GLU A 55 31.23 -5.50 11.41
C GLU A 55 32.12 -6.63 10.88
N GLY A 56 31.62 -7.88 10.86
CA GLY A 56 32.33 -9.05 10.36
C GLY A 56 32.04 -9.37 8.89
N LEU A 57 31.08 -8.71 8.26
CA LEU A 57 30.71 -8.94 6.87
C LEU A 57 31.63 -8.14 5.93
N SER A 58 32.16 -8.82 4.91
CA SER A 58 32.89 -8.15 3.84
C SER A 58 31.96 -7.25 3.02
N ALA A 59 32.52 -6.22 2.37
CA ALA A 59 31.73 -5.31 1.53
C ALA A 59 30.90 -6.04 0.44
N PRO A 60 31.41 -7.08 -0.25
CA PRO A 60 30.59 -7.84 -1.20
C PRO A 60 29.41 -8.56 -0.55
N ALA A 61 29.54 -9.04 0.70
CA ALA A 61 28.46 -9.70 1.40
C ALA A 61 27.33 -8.71 1.77
N HIS A 62 27.69 -7.49 2.19
CA HIS A 62 26.71 -6.42 2.42
C HIS A 62 25.91 -6.11 1.15
N ILE A 63 26.60 -5.90 0.02
CA ILE A 63 25.95 -5.64 -1.28
C ILE A 63 25.03 -6.80 -1.68
N ALA A 64 25.48 -8.04 -1.52
CA ALA A 64 24.67 -9.22 -1.85
C ALA A 64 23.38 -9.28 -1.03
N LEU A 65 23.43 -8.99 0.28
CA LEU A 65 22.25 -8.97 1.15
C LEU A 65 21.28 -7.83 0.77
N GLU A 66 21.80 -6.67 0.38
CA GLU A 66 20.97 -5.58 -0.13
C GLU A 66 20.27 -5.95 -1.44
N VAL A 67 21.00 -6.53 -2.40
CA VAL A 67 20.44 -6.98 -3.68
C VAL A 67 19.37 -8.05 -3.46
N ILE A 68 19.58 -8.99 -2.54
CA ILE A 68 18.59 -10.01 -2.18
C ILE A 68 17.34 -9.35 -1.57
N ALA A 69 17.53 -8.40 -0.65
CA ALA A 69 16.42 -7.71 0.01
C ALA A 69 15.56 -6.92 -1.00
N GLU A 70 16.19 -6.13 -1.87
CA GLU A 70 15.48 -5.35 -2.89
C GLU A 70 14.88 -6.22 -4.00
N GLY A 71 15.61 -7.24 -4.46
CA GLY A 71 15.09 -8.22 -5.42
C GLY A 71 13.86 -8.95 -4.90
N THR A 72 13.84 -9.27 -3.62
CA THR A 72 12.67 -9.90 -2.97
C THR A 72 11.48 -8.94 -2.89
N ARG A 73 11.71 -7.66 -2.61
CA ARG A 73 10.64 -6.64 -2.63
C ARG A 73 10.08 -6.46 -4.03
N LEU A 74 10.93 -6.45 -5.06
CA LEU A 74 10.49 -6.40 -6.45
C LEU A 74 9.65 -7.63 -6.81
N LEU A 75 10.08 -8.82 -6.39
CA LEU A 75 9.32 -10.05 -6.56
C LEU A 75 7.94 -9.96 -5.88
N LEU A 76 7.88 -9.44 -4.65
CA LEU A 76 6.62 -9.21 -3.94
C LEU A 76 5.71 -8.29 -4.75
N VAL A 77 6.21 -7.15 -5.23
CA VAL A 77 5.46 -6.20 -6.07
C VAL A 77 4.89 -6.90 -7.31
N VAL A 78 5.69 -7.68 -8.02
CA VAL A 78 5.26 -8.41 -9.22
C VAL A 78 4.15 -9.41 -8.90
N LEU A 79 4.27 -10.17 -7.81
CA LEU A 79 3.25 -11.12 -7.38
C LEU A 79 1.96 -10.41 -6.97
N LEU A 80 2.06 -9.31 -6.23
CA LEU A 80 0.91 -8.50 -5.83
C LEU A 80 0.20 -7.92 -7.04
N ILE A 81 0.92 -7.38 -8.04
CA ILE A 81 0.32 -6.92 -9.30
C ILE A 81 -0.39 -8.08 -10.01
N ARG A 82 0.24 -9.25 -10.09
CA ARG A 82 -0.36 -10.43 -10.73
C ARG A 82 -1.66 -10.85 -10.05
N LEU A 83 -1.69 -10.87 -8.72
CA LEU A 83 -2.86 -11.29 -7.95
C LEU A 83 -3.95 -10.22 -7.88
N ALA A 84 -3.58 -8.96 -7.60
CA ALA A 84 -4.53 -7.88 -7.34
C ALA A 84 -5.02 -7.16 -8.60
N ILE A 85 -4.25 -7.18 -9.69
CA ILE A 85 -4.57 -6.44 -10.92
C ILE A 85 -4.83 -7.41 -12.07
N LEU A 86 -3.89 -8.31 -12.38
CA LEU A 86 -4.01 -9.15 -13.58
C LEU A 86 -5.08 -10.25 -13.45
N ARG A 87 -5.31 -10.75 -12.23
CA ARG A 87 -6.36 -11.74 -11.94
C ARG A 87 -7.70 -11.12 -11.55
N ASP A 88 -7.79 -9.80 -11.44
CA ASP A 88 -9.02 -9.14 -11.03
C ASP A 88 -9.97 -8.96 -12.21
N GLU A 89 -11.13 -9.63 -12.16
CA GLU A 89 -12.16 -9.57 -13.20
C GLU A 89 -12.69 -8.16 -13.43
N ARG A 90 -12.80 -7.34 -12.37
CA ARG A 90 -13.23 -5.94 -12.49
C ARG A 90 -12.18 -5.14 -13.25
N VAL A 91 -10.90 -5.36 -13.00
CA VAL A 91 -9.86 -4.68 -13.78
C VAL A 91 -9.91 -5.12 -15.25
N ARG A 92 -10.14 -6.42 -15.50
CA ARG A 92 -10.20 -7.03 -16.83
C ARG A 92 -11.43 -6.67 -17.64
N SER A 93 -12.59 -6.42 -17.03
CA SER A 93 -13.82 -6.02 -17.75
C SER A 93 -13.60 -4.75 -18.57
N TRP A 94 -12.75 -3.85 -18.08
CA TRP A 94 -12.36 -2.62 -18.77
C TRP A 94 -10.99 -2.73 -19.46
N SER A 95 -10.52 -3.92 -19.81
CA SER A 95 -9.23 -4.13 -20.51
C SER A 95 -9.19 -3.49 -21.91
N HIS A 96 -10.34 -3.39 -22.57
CA HIS A 96 -10.48 -2.66 -23.85
C HIS A 96 -10.16 -1.16 -23.71
N LEU A 97 -10.28 -0.60 -22.50
CA LEU A 97 -9.86 0.75 -22.17
C LEU A 97 -8.39 0.72 -21.74
N ARG A 98 -7.51 1.34 -22.55
CA ARG A 98 -6.08 1.52 -22.23
C ARG A 98 -5.90 2.01 -20.79
N ALA A 99 -5.03 1.35 -20.01
CA ALA A 99 -4.78 1.64 -18.60
C ALA A 99 -4.49 3.13 -18.33
N GLY A 100 -3.67 3.77 -19.18
CA GLY A 100 -3.35 5.20 -19.06
C GLY A 100 -4.56 6.11 -19.17
N ARG A 101 -5.56 5.77 -19.99
CA ARG A 101 -6.82 6.55 -20.07
C ARG A 101 -7.62 6.45 -18.79
N ARG A 102 -7.69 5.25 -18.19
CA ARG A 102 -8.40 5.00 -16.92
C ARG A 102 -7.77 5.78 -15.79
N ILE A 103 -6.45 5.70 -15.65
CA ILE A 103 -5.69 6.45 -14.65
C ILE A 103 -5.88 7.96 -14.83
N LYS A 104 -5.79 8.47 -16.06
CA LYS A 104 -6.02 9.89 -16.37
C LYS A 104 -7.44 10.34 -16.00
N ALA A 105 -8.46 9.54 -16.34
CA ALA A 105 -9.85 9.84 -16.01
C ALA A 105 -10.07 9.89 -14.48
N PHE A 106 -9.46 8.95 -13.75
CA PHE A 106 -9.49 8.95 -12.29
C PHE A 106 -8.82 10.20 -11.72
N LEU A 107 -7.61 10.53 -12.15
CA LEU A 107 -6.88 11.72 -11.70
C LEU A 107 -7.69 13.00 -11.96
N ALA A 108 -8.29 13.14 -13.14
CA ALA A 108 -9.05 14.33 -13.50
C ALA A 108 -10.27 14.56 -12.59
N ARG A 109 -10.90 13.50 -12.07
CA ARG A 109 -12.19 13.59 -11.36
C ARG A 109 -12.13 13.24 -9.87
N ARG A 110 -11.10 12.51 -9.43
CA ARG A 110 -10.99 11.90 -8.10
C ARG A 110 -9.64 12.11 -7.42
N TRP A 111 -8.80 13.03 -7.91
CA TRP A 111 -7.51 13.35 -7.25
C TRP A 111 -7.60 13.69 -5.75
N PRO A 112 -8.68 14.29 -5.19
CA PRO A 112 -8.73 14.53 -3.74
C PRO A 112 -8.70 13.25 -2.92
N SER A 113 -9.21 12.13 -3.47
CA SER A 113 -9.09 10.82 -2.82
C SER A 113 -7.64 10.38 -2.67
N LEU A 114 -6.78 10.72 -3.63
CA LEU A 114 -5.35 10.40 -3.56
C LEU A 114 -4.65 11.24 -2.50
N LEU A 115 -5.00 12.53 -2.38
CA LEU A 115 -4.48 13.35 -1.28
C LEU A 115 -4.84 12.77 0.07
N ILE A 116 -6.10 12.35 0.27
CA ILE A 116 -6.52 11.72 1.52
C ILE A 116 -5.73 10.42 1.74
N GLN A 117 -5.49 9.61 0.71
CA GLN A 117 -4.65 8.40 0.83
C GLN A 117 -3.21 8.74 1.20
N VAL A 118 -2.63 9.80 0.65
CA VAL A 118 -1.28 10.27 1.03
C VAL A 118 -1.28 10.69 2.50
N VAL A 119 -2.27 11.45 2.96
CA VAL A 119 -2.40 11.84 4.38
C VAL A 119 -2.54 10.60 5.28
N LEU A 120 -3.35 9.63 4.89
CA LEU A 120 -3.50 8.37 5.64
C LEU A 120 -2.20 7.57 5.67
N LEU A 121 -1.46 7.51 4.56
CA LEU A 121 -0.18 6.83 4.50
C LEU A 121 0.88 7.55 5.36
N LEU A 122 0.89 8.89 5.37
CA LEU A 122 1.72 9.67 6.28
C LEU A 122 1.37 9.40 7.74
N GLY A 123 0.09 9.36 8.09
CA GLY A 123 -0.37 8.99 9.42
C GLY A 123 0.07 7.57 9.81
N PHE A 124 -0.03 6.62 8.89
CA PHE A 124 0.46 5.26 9.05
C PHE A 124 1.98 5.24 9.29
N THR A 125 2.77 5.97 8.50
CA THR A 125 4.21 6.13 8.70
C THR A 125 4.51 6.71 10.08
N VAL A 126 3.83 7.78 10.51
CA VAL A 126 4.07 8.34 11.84
C VAL A 126 3.87 7.28 12.93
N VAL A 127 2.78 6.52 12.86
CA VAL A 127 2.43 5.51 13.88
C VAL A 127 3.39 4.32 13.89
N PHE A 128 3.76 3.80 12.72
CA PHE A 128 4.50 2.54 12.61
C PHE A 128 6.00 2.68 12.29
N ASP A 129 6.44 3.89 11.99
CA ASP A 129 7.83 4.22 11.66
C ASP A 129 8.39 5.20 12.71
N VAL A 130 7.84 6.43 12.74
CA VAL A 130 8.42 7.52 13.54
C VAL A 130 8.30 7.28 15.03
N ILE A 131 7.12 6.89 15.52
CA ILE A 131 6.90 6.67 16.97
C ILE A 131 7.79 5.53 17.49
N PRO A 132 7.83 4.32 16.87
CA PRO A 132 8.72 3.26 17.30
C PRO A 132 10.21 3.62 17.21
N GLU A 133 10.63 4.40 16.22
CA GLU A 133 12.06 4.72 16.09
C GLU A 133 12.53 5.87 16.98
N ARG A 134 11.65 6.83 17.29
CA ARG A 134 12.05 8.09 17.95
C ARG A 134 11.53 8.23 19.36
N ILE A 135 10.37 7.64 19.66
CA ILE A 135 9.71 7.83 20.96
C ILE A 135 9.94 6.63 21.86
N VAL A 136 9.70 5.41 21.38
CA VAL A 136 9.83 4.19 22.21
C VAL A 136 11.23 4.00 22.80
N PRO A 137 12.36 4.25 22.08
CA PRO A 137 13.70 4.06 22.64
C PRO A 137 14.00 4.95 23.85
N LEU A 138 13.34 6.10 23.98
CA LEU A 138 13.51 7.01 25.12
C LEU A 138 13.11 6.39 26.47
N TRP A 139 12.38 5.27 26.43
CA TRP A 139 11.84 4.57 27.60
C TRP A 139 12.51 3.23 27.82
N LEU A 140 13.49 2.86 26.98
CA LEU A 140 14.17 1.58 27.05
C LEU A 140 15.45 1.69 27.88
N PRO A 141 15.76 0.67 28.72
CA PRO A 141 17.08 0.55 29.31
C PRO A 141 18.11 0.25 28.21
N ALA A 142 19.34 0.77 28.36
CA ALA A 142 20.42 0.58 27.39
C ALA A 142 20.70 -0.90 27.06
N SER A 143 20.49 -1.81 28.01
CA SER A 143 20.65 -3.26 27.79
C SER A 143 19.63 -3.88 26.82
N ALA A 144 18.52 -3.20 26.53
CA ALA A 144 17.46 -3.68 25.66
C ALA A 144 17.47 -3.02 24.27
N GLU A 145 18.32 -2.01 24.05
CA GLU A 145 18.32 -1.17 22.85
C GLU A 145 18.62 -1.98 21.58
N ASP A 146 19.68 -2.80 21.57
CA ASP A 146 20.07 -3.61 20.41
C ASP A 146 18.99 -4.63 20.03
N THR A 147 18.43 -5.30 21.04
CA THR A 147 17.37 -6.30 20.83
C THR A 147 16.11 -5.62 20.30
N TYR A 148 15.76 -4.44 20.85
CA TYR A 148 14.64 -3.66 20.37
C TYR A 148 14.80 -3.27 18.91
N TRP A 149 15.96 -2.71 18.53
CA TRP A 149 16.22 -2.33 17.15
C TRP A 149 16.15 -3.52 16.19
N ALA A 150 16.75 -4.64 16.56
CA ALA A 150 16.71 -5.85 15.76
C ALA A 150 15.28 -6.35 15.52
N VAL A 151 14.46 -6.42 16.58
CA VAL A 151 13.05 -6.85 16.51
C VAL A 151 12.21 -5.84 15.74
N LEU A 152 12.39 -4.54 15.98
CA LEU A 152 11.68 -3.48 15.30
C LEU A 152 11.93 -3.53 13.78
N LEU A 153 13.20 -3.64 13.37
CA LEU A 153 13.59 -3.74 11.97
C LEU A 153 12.99 -4.99 11.31
N ALA A 154 13.06 -6.14 11.98
CA ALA A 154 12.48 -7.38 11.47
C ALA A 154 10.94 -7.25 11.31
N ALA A 155 10.25 -6.77 12.35
CA ALA A 155 8.81 -6.60 12.35
C ALA A 155 8.35 -5.62 11.25
N LYS A 156 9.03 -4.48 11.08
CA LYS A 156 8.70 -3.48 10.06
C LYS A 156 8.83 -4.00 8.64
N ASN A 157 9.85 -4.82 8.35
CA ASN A 157 10.02 -5.41 7.02
C ASN A 157 8.86 -6.35 6.66
N VAL A 158 8.37 -7.14 7.63
CA VAL A 158 7.28 -8.11 7.42
C VAL A 158 5.89 -7.46 7.42
N THR A 159 5.72 -6.38 8.17
CA THR A 159 4.41 -5.74 8.36
C THR A 159 4.32 -4.43 7.59
N VAL A 160 4.99 -3.37 8.07
CA VAL A 160 4.87 -1.99 7.59
C VAL A 160 5.22 -1.86 6.12
N ILE A 161 6.38 -2.37 5.70
CA ILE A 161 6.85 -2.26 4.32
C ILE A 161 5.94 -3.07 3.38
N ALA A 162 5.66 -4.32 3.76
CA ALA A 162 4.80 -5.20 2.98
C ALA A 162 3.39 -4.61 2.80
N PHE A 163 2.79 -4.12 3.89
CA PHE A 163 1.49 -3.49 3.88
C PHE A 163 1.47 -2.21 3.04
N THR A 164 2.52 -1.38 3.13
CA THR A 164 2.68 -0.18 2.30
C THR A 164 2.70 -0.54 0.81
N ILE A 165 3.45 -1.57 0.42
CA ILE A 165 3.47 -2.03 -0.97
C ILE A 165 2.08 -2.48 -1.43
N ILE A 166 1.35 -3.27 -0.62
CA ILE A 166 -0.01 -3.71 -0.94
C ILE A 166 -0.95 -2.51 -1.07
N TRP A 167 -0.84 -1.52 -0.18
CA TRP A 167 -1.61 -0.29 -0.25
C TRP A 167 -1.37 0.43 -1.57
N MET A 168 -0.11 0.62 -1.98
CA MET A 168 0.25 1.26 -3.24
C MET A 168 -0.33 0.51 -4.45
N VAL A 169 -0.27 -0.82 -4.45
CA VAL A 169 -0.93 -1.66 -5.47
C VAL A 169 -2.45 -1.48 -5.44
N GLY A 170 -3.05 -1.40 -4.25
CA GLY A 170 -4.47 -1.13 -4.05
C GLY A 170 -4.91 0.23 -4.59
N ALA A 171 -4.09 1.27 -4.42
CA ALA A 171 -4.32 2.60 -4.97
C ALA A 171 -4.32 2.56 -6.51
N VAL A 172 -3.33 1.91 -7.12
CA VAL A 172 -3.29 1.71 -8.59
C VAL A 172 -4.50 0.92 -9.07
N ARG A 173 -4.86 -0.16 -8.37
CA ARG A 173 -6.06 -0.96 -8.66
C ARG A 173 -7.32 -0.09 -8.62
N GLN A 174 -7.47 0.77 -7.61
CA GLN A 174 -8.61 1.68 -7.51
C GLN A 174 -8.66 2.66 -8.69
N MET A 175 -7.52 3.26 -9.06
CA MET A 175 -7.45 4.16 -10.22
C MET A 175 -7.91 3.46 -11.49
N LEU A 176 -7.50 2.20 -11.69
CA LEU A 176 -7.92 1.40 -12.83
C LEU A 176 -9.42 1.13 -12.78
N VAL A 177 -9.94 0.62 -11.67
CA VAL A 177 -11.36 0.24 -11.52
C VAL A 177 -12.28 1.45 -11.69
N GLU A 178 -12.06 2.49 -10.89
CA GLU A 178 -12.91 3.68 -10.88
C GLU A 178 -12.72 4.51 -12.16
N GLY A 179 -11.51 4.58 -12.70
CA GLY A 179 -11.25 5.21 -14.00
C GLY A 179 -11.95 4.51 -15.16
N GLY A 180 -12.03 3.17 -15.13
CA GLY A 180 -12.80 2.39 -16.11
C GLY A 180 -14.30 2.69 -16.01
N ARG A 181 -14.83 2.71 -14.78
CA ARG A 181 -16.22 3.09 -14.51
C ARG A 181 -16.55 4.48 -15.06
N LEU A 182 -15.71 5.48 -14.81
CA LEU A 182 -15.94 6.86 -15.27
C LEU A 182 -16.04 6.96 -16.80
N LEU A 183 -15.13 6.29 -17.51
CA LEU A 183 -15.11 6.29 -18.99
C LEU A 183 -16.32 5.56 -19.59
N GLU A 184 -16.75 4.46 -18.97
CA GLU A 184 -17.94 3.72 -19.42
C GLU A 184 -19.23 4.55 -19.25
N TRP A 185 -19.29 5.39 -18.22
CA TRP A 185 -20.40 6.32 -18.01
C TRP A 185 -20.43 7.44 -19.05
N GLU A 186 -19.27 7.99 -19.42
CA GLU A 186 -19.16 8.97 -20.50
C GLU A 186 -19.61 8.39 -21.85
N GLY A 187 -19.22 7.14 -22.16
CA GLY A 187 -19.62 6.48 -23.40
C GLY A 187 -21.12 6.14 -23.50
N ARG A 188 -21.84 6.15 -22.37
CA ARG A 188 -23.29 5.89 -22.30
C ARG A 188 -24.16 7.14 -22.31
N GLN A 189 -23.59 8.34 -22.15
CA GLN A 189 -24.38 9.56 -22.24
C GLN A 189 -24.66 9.87 -23.72
N PRO A 190 -25.94 10.00 -24.14
CA PRO A 190 -26.25 10.41 -25.49
C PRO A 190 -25.63 11.78 -25.74
N ALA A 191 -24.98 11.96 -26.90
CA ALA A 191 -24.44 13.24 -27.29
C ALA A 191 -25.55 14.29 -27.20
N ALA A 192 -25.37 15.32 -26.36
CA ALA A 192 -26.32 16.41 -26.27
C ALA A 192 -26.55 16.96 -27.68
N PRO A 193 -27.82 17.14 -28.11
CA PRO A 193 -28.09 17.76 -29.40
C PRO A 193 -27.40 19.13 -29.42
N ARG A 194 -26.54 19.33 -30.43
CA ARG A 194 -25.85 20.58 -30.68
C ARG A 194 -26.82 21.63 -31.19
#